data_AF-Q842N7-F1
#
_entry.id   AF-Q842N7-F1
#
_cell.length_a   1.000
_cell.length_b   1.000
_cell.length_c   1.000
_cell.angle_alpha   90.00
_cell.angle_beta   90.00
_cell.angle_gamma   90.00
#
_symmetry.space_group_name_H-M   'P 1'
#
loop_
_entity.id
_entity.type
_entity.pdbx_description
1 polymer ?
#
loop_
_entity_poly.entity_id
_entity_poly.type
_entity_poly.pdbx_seq_one_letter_code
_entity_poly.pdbx_strand_id
1 'polypeptide(L)'
;MIIVTGGAGMIGSNIIKALNERGITDILVVDHLKNGRKFKNLVDLQIADYMDRDDFLAQIMAGDDFGAIDAIFHEGACSATTEWDGKYVMLNNYEYSKELLHY
;
A
#
# COMPACT_ATOMS: atom_id res chain seq x y z
N MET A 1 13.81 -4.34 1.63
CA MET A 1 12.81 -3.34 1.18
C MET A 1 11.73 -3.12 2.21
N ILE A 2 11.13 -1.93 2.22
CA ILE A 2 9.91 -1.65 3.00
C ILE A 2 8.72 -1.54 2.05
N ILE A 3 7.61 -2.19 2.38
CA ILE A 3 6.35 -2.06 1.62
C ILE A 3 5.43 -1.08 2.35
N VAL A 4 4.85 -0.12 1.62
CA VAL A 4 3.84 0.79 2.15
C VAL A 4 2.57 0.69 1.30
N THR A 5 1.57 -0.02 1.80
CA THR A 5 0.24 -0.05 1.17
C THR A 5 -0.53 1.22 1.55
N GLY A 6 -1.39 1.71 0.66
CA GLY A 6 -1.98 3.05 0.81
C GLY A 6 -0.92 4.16 0.70
N GLY A 7 0.23 3.88 0.08
CA GLY A 7 1.38 4.78 0.03
C GLY A 7 1.15 6.06 -0.78
N ALA A 8 0.20 6.08 -1.72
CA ALA A 8 -0.25 7.30 -2.39
C ALA A 8 -1.39 8.01 -1.63
N GLY A 9 -1.84 7.45 -0.51
CA GLY A 9 -2.83 8.02 0.40
C GLY A 9 -2.26 9.08 1.34
N MET A 10 -3.06 9.52 2.31
CA MET A 10 -2.68 10.60 3.24
C MET A 10 -1.60 10.16 4.24
N ILE A 11 -1.82 9.04 4.94
CA ILE A 11 -0.90 8.57 5.99
C ILE A 11 0.30 7.85 5.36
N GLY A 12 0.04 6.94 4.41
CA GLY A 12 1.10 6.18 3.75
C GLY A 12 2.17 7.05 3.11
N SER A 13 1.81 8.15 2.43
CA SER A 13 2.81 9.03 1.82
C SER A 13 3.67 9.77 2.86
N ASN A 14 3.11 10.10 4.03
CA ASN A 14 3.87 10.69 5.12
C ASN A 14 4.80 9.68 5.80
N ILE A 15 4.42 8.40 5.85
CA ILE A 15 5.32 7.32 6.28
C ILE A 15 6.50 7.23 5.29
N ILE A 16 6.24 7.20 3.98
CA ILE A 16 7.30 7.18 2.95
C ILE A 16 8.22 8.38 3.09
N LYS A 17 7.66 9.58 3.29
CA LYS A 17 8.45 10.79 3.53
C LYS A 17 9.36 10.65 4.76
N ALA A 18 8.83 10.16 5.88
CA ALA A 18 9.61 9.94 7.10
C ALA A 18 10.71 8.87 6.91
N LEU A 19 10.48 7.87 6.05
CA LEU A 19 11.49 6.89 5.64
C LEU A 19 12.58 7.53 4.77
N ASN A 20 12.20 8.34 3.78
CA ASN A 20 13.14 9.08 2.93
C ASN A 20 14.02 10.04 3.75
N GLU A 21 13.46 10.74 4.74
CA GLU A 21 14.22 11.61 5.67
C GLU A 21 15.27 10.84 6.49
N ARG A 22 15.11 9.51 6.62
CA ARG A 22 16.07 8.60 7.26
C ARG A 22 17.01 7.92 6.27
N GLY A 23 16.97 8.31 4.99
CA GLY A 23 17.79 7.74 3.93
C GLY A 23 17.28 6.40 3.37
N ILE A 24 16.06 6.00 3.70
CA ILE A 24 15.45 4.76 3.18
C ILE A 24 14.67 5.11 1.91
N THR A 25 15.08 4.52 0.78
CA THR A 25 14.46 4.72 -0.55
C THR A 25 14.07 3.43 -1.26
N ASP A 26 14.51 2.27 -0.74
CA ASP A 26 14.10 0.95 -1.20
C ASP A 26 12.69 0.61 -0.70
N ILE A 27 11.71 1.27 -1.32
CA ILE A 27 10.30 1.28 -0.91
C ILE A 27 9.41 0.85 -2.07
N LEU A 28 8.62 -0.20 -1.86
CA LEU A 28 7.51 -0.57 -2.74
C LEU A 28 6.24 0.15 -2.28
N VAL A 29 5.66 0.97 -3.15
CA VAL A 29 4.36 1.58 -2.92
C VAL A 29 3.27 0.69 -3.49
N VAL A 30 2.27 0.36 -2.67
CA VAL A 30 1.05 -0.33 -3.13
C VAL A 30 -0.14 0.60 -2.94
N ASP A 31 -0.86 0.95 -4.01
CA ASP A 31 -2.05 1.80 -3.91
C ASP A 31 -3.05 1.51 -5.05
N HIS A 32 -4.15 2.25 -5.10
CA HIS A 32 -5.12 2.20 -6.20
C HIS A 32 -5.22 3.60 -6.82
N LEU A 33 -4.47 3.84 -7.90
CA LEU A 33 -4.33 5.15 -8.55
C LEU A 33 -5.46 5.50 -9.54
N LYS A 34 -6.62 4.82 -9.50
CA LYS A 34 -7.80 5.19 -10.32
C LYS A 34 -8.16 6.67 -10.21
N ASN A 35 -8.02 7.27 -9.02
CA ASN A 35 -7.93 8.72 -8.90
C ASN A 35 -6.47 9.17 -9.04
N GLY A 36 -6.08 9.48 -10.28
CA GLY A 36 -4.71 9.85 -10.61
C GLY A 36 -4.18 11.06 -9.83
N ARG A 37 -5.04 11.97 -9.33
CA ARG A 37 -4.61 13.17 -8.58
C ARG A 37 -3.78 12.86 -7.33
N LYS A 38 -3.87 11.64 -6.81
CA LYS A 38 -3.04 11.14 -5.70
C LYS A 38 -1.55 11.09 -6.03
N PHE A 39 -1.16 11.11 -7.31
CA PHE A 39 0.27 11.16 -7.71
C PHE A 39 1.04 12.30 -7.04
N LYS A 40 0.36 13.42 -6.73
CA LYS A 40 0.95 14.58 -6.07
C LYS A 40 1.51 14.27 -4.68
N ASN A 41 1.05 13.19 -4.04
CA ASN A 41 1.54 12.76 -2.74
C ASN A 41 2.88 12.00 -2.84
N LEU A 42 3.31 11.63 -4.05
CA LEU A 42 4.54 10.86 -4.30
C LEU A 42 5.59 11.63 -5.11
N VAL A 43 5.22 12.74 -5.74
CA VAL A 43 6.04 13.42 -6.76
C VAL A 43 7.39 13.93 -6.22
N ASP A 44 7.47 14.25 -4.95
CA ASP A 44 8.65 14.73 -4.24
C ASP A 44 9.30 13.66 -3.35
N LEU A 45 8.83 12.41 -3.43
CA LEU A 45 9.33 11.28 -2.66
C LEU A 45 10.25 10.39 -3.51
N GLN A 46 11.02 9.53 -2.83
CA GLN A 46 11.90 8.54 -3.44
C GLN A 46 11.37 7.14 -3.12
N ILE A 47 11.02 6.40 -4.17
CA ILE A 47 10.48 5.04 -4.09
C ILE A 47 11.21 4.15 -5.09
N ALA A 48 11.25 2.85 -4.83
CA ALA A 48 11.86 1.87 -5.73
C ALA A 48 10.89 1.43 -6.83
N ASP A 49 9.62 1.22 -6.46
CA ASP A 49 8.59 0.75 -7.39
C ASP A 49 7.16 1.11 -6.94
N TYR A 50 6.19 0.94 -7.84
CA TYR A 50 4.76 1.07 -7.61
C TYR A 50 4.00 -0.16 -8.12
N MET A 51 3.05 -0.65 -7.33
CA MET A 51 2.15 -1.74 -7.71
C MET A 51 0.69 -1.38 -7.41
N ASP A 52 -0.24 -1.82 -8.26
CA ASP A 52 -1.66 -1.72 -7.93
C ASP A 52 -2.02 -2.73 -6.82
N ARG A 53 -2.93 -2.34 -5.94
CA ARG A 53 -3.35 -3.19 -4.81
C ARG A 53 -3.91 -4.55 -5.25
N ASP A 54 -4.60 -4.61 -6.39
CA ASP A 54 -5.27 -5.84 -6.82
C ASP A 54 -4.22 -6.85 -7.34
N ASP A 55 -3.19 -6.36 -8.04
CA ASP A 55 -2.04 -7.16 -8.47
C ASP A 55 -1.20 -7.62 -7.27
N PHE A 56 -0.96 -6.73 -6.30
CA PHE A 56 -0.22 -7.06 -5.08
C PHE A 56 -0.93 -8.14 -4.28
N LEU A 57 -2.25 -8.05 -4.08
CA LEU A 57 -3.01 -9.07 -3.38
C LEU A 57 -2.95 -10.43 -4.10
N ALA A 58 -3.06 -10.42 -5.44
CA ALA A 58 -2.96 -11.65 -6.23
C ALA A 58 -1.60 -12.34 -6.05
N GLN A 59 -0.50 -11.58 -6.07
CA GLN A 59 0.85 -12.09 -5.84
C GLN A 59 1.07 -12.59 -4.41
N ILE A 60 0.56 -11.87 -3.41
CA ILE A 60 0.56 -12.30 -2.00
C ILE A 60 -0.14 -13.65 -1.84
N MET A 61 -1.34 -13.80 -2.39
CA MET A 61 -2.11 -15.05 -2.31
C MET A 61 -1.48 -16.20 -3.11
N ALA A 62 -0.72 -15.89 -4.16
CA ALA A 62 0.04 -16.87 -4.93
C ALA A 62 1.33 -17.34 -4.21
N GLY A 63 1.76 -16.61 -3.17
CA GLY A 63 3.02 -16.87 -2.49
C GLY A 63 4.25 -16.43 -3.29
N ASP A 64 4.08 -15.41 -4.16
CA ASP A 64 5.18 -14.86 -4.94
C ASP A 64 6.23 -14.19 -4.03
N ASP A 65 7.48 -14.20 -4.46
CA ASP A 65 8.61 -13.66 -3.69
C ASP A 65 8.85 -12.18 -4.05
N PHE A 66 8.68 -11.29 -3.08
CA PHE A 66 9.03 -9.86 -3.19
C PHE A 66 10.48 -9.58 -2.77
N GLY A 67 11.27 -10.61 -2.47
CA GLY A 67 12.62 -10.50 -1.92
C GLY A 67 12.62 -10.25 -0.41
N ALA A 68 13.73 -9.74 0.11
CA ALA A 68 13.86 -9.46 1.54
C ALA A 68 12.99 -8.26 1.96
N ILE A 69 11.89 -8.54 2.65
CA ILE A 69 11.00 -7.52 3.24
C ILE A 69 11.43 -7.26 4.69
N ASP A 70 11.77 -6.00 4.99
CA ASP A 70 12.13 -5.56 6.34
C ASP A 70 10.89 -5.25 7.18
N ALA A 71 9.87 -4.65 6.55
CA ALA A 71 8.61 -4.29 7.17
C ALA A 71 7.51 -4.02 6.12
N ILE A 72 6.25 -4.16 6.56
CA ILE A 72 5.07 -3.72 5.81
C ILE A 72 4.27 -2.73 6.67
N PHE A 73 4.08 -1.50 6.16
CA PHE A 73 3.14 -0.54 6.72
C PHE A 73 1.81 -0.62 5.95
N HIS A 74 0.78 -1.18 6.58
CA HIS A 74 -0.49 -1.48 5.93
C HIS A 74 -1.54 -0.37 6.15
N GLU A 75 -1.42 0.72 5.38
CA GLU A 75 -2.34 1.87 5.46
C GLU A 75 -3.45 1.84 4.37
N GLY A 76 -3.42 0.85 3.47
CA GLY A 76 -4.34 0.73 2.35
C GLY A 76 -5.71 0.21 2.77
N ALA A 77 -6.74 1.05 2.69
CA ALA A 77 -8.12 0.68 2.99
C ALA A 77 -9.14 1.55 2.25
N CYS A 78 -10.41 1.12 2.23
CA CYS A 78 -11.53 2.02 2.05
C CYS A 78 -11.76 2.76 3.37
N SER A 79 -11.45 4.05 3.38
CA SER A 79 -11.55 4.91 4.58
C SER A 79 -12.82 5.76 4.61
N ALA A 80 -13.74 5.56 3.67
CA ALA A 80 -14.99 6.32 3.61
C ALA A 80 -15.99 5.78 4.63
N THR A 81 -16.30 6.57 5.66
CA THR A 81 -17.31 6.21 6.68
C THR A 81 -18.74 6.20 6.14
N THR A 82 -18.94 6.67 4.90
CA THR A 82 -20.21 6.71 4.18
C THR A 82 -20.30 5.65 3.08
N GLU A 83 -19.35 4.71 3.02
CA GLU A 83 -19.43 3.55 2.12
C GLU A 83 -20.33 2.47 2.74
N TRP A 84 -21.27 1.95 1.94
CA TRP A 84 -22.31 1.01 2.40
C TRP A 84 -22.31 -0.31 1.63
N ASP A 85 -21.46 -0.50 0.62
CA ASP A 85 -21.17 -1.82 0.07
C ASP A 85 -20.34 -2.62 1.09
N GLY A 86 -21.03 -3.29 2.01
CA GLY A 86 -20.41 -4.08 3.07
C GLY A 86 -19.60 -5.26 2.56
N LYS A 87 -19.96 -5.83 1.39
CA LYS A 87 -19.16 -6.89 0.77
C LYS A 87 -17.81 -6.33 0.34
N TYR A 88 -17.82 -5.18 -0.32
CA TYR A 88 -16.59 -4.49 -0.70
C TYR A 88 -15.75 -4.11 0.52
N VAL A 89 -16.34 -3.51 1.57
CA VAL A 89 -15.60 -3.11 2.78
C VAL A 89 -14.95 -4.32 3.46
N MET A 90 -15.66 -5.44 3.58
CA MET A 90 -15.10 -6.65 4.19
C MET A 90 -14.00 -7.28 3.34
N LEU A 91 -14.13 -7.30 2.01
CA LEU A 91 -13.07 -7.82 1.14
C LEU A 91 -11.85 -6.91 1.11
N ASN A 92 -12.06 -5.61 0.93
CA ASN A 92 -10.99 -4.63 0.72
C ASN A 92 -10.22 -4.29 2.01
N ASN A 93 -10.89 -4.31 3.17
CA ASN A 93 -10.26 -3.94 4.43
C ASN A 93 -9.94 -5.19 5.24
N TYR A 94 -10.97 -5.96 5.63
CA TYR A 94 -10.78 -7.05 6.58
C TYR A 94 -10.05 -8.25 5.98
N GLU A 95 -10.54 -8.78 4.87
CA GLU A 95 -9.95 -9.98 4.25
C GLU A 95 -8.57 -9.68 3.67
N TYR A 96 -8.42 -8.56 2.97
CA TYR A 96 -7.12 -8.10 2.48
C TYR A 96 -6.07 -8.05 3.60
N SER A 97 -6.38 -7.44 4.75
CA SER A 97 -5.44 -7.37 5.87
C SER A 97 -5.10 -8.74 6.46
N LYS A 98 -6.04 -9.70 6.46
CA LYS A 98 -5.78 -11.08 6.89
C LYS A 98 -4.82 -11.79 5.96
N GLU A 99 -5.04 -11.70 4.65
CA GLU A 99 -4.14 -12.30 3.65
C GLU A 99 -2.72 -11.74 3.83
N LEU A 100 -2.58 -10.43 4.01
CA LEU A 100 -1.28 -9.79 4.22
C LEU A 100 -0.61 -10.18 5.55
N LEU A 101 -1.38 -10.46 6.60
CA LEU A 101 -0.86 -10.94 7.88
C LEU A 101 -0.33 -12.38 7.80
N HIS A 102 -0.90 -13.20 6.92
CA HIS A 102 -0.58 -14.63 6.79
C HIS A 102 0.52 -14.94 5.77
N TYR A 103 0.90 -13.96 4.95
CA TYR A 103 2.06 -14.00 4.06
C TYR A 103 3.37 -13.93 4.86
#